data_AF-A0A8T5Q226-F1
#
_entry.id   AF-A0A8T5Q226-F1
#
_cell.length_a   1.000
_cell.length_b   1.000
_cell.length_c   1.000
_cell.angle_alpha   90.00
_cell.angle_beta   90.00
_cell.angle_gamma   90.00
#
_symmetry.space_group_name_H-M   'P 1'
#
loop_
_entity.id
_entity.type
_entity.pdbx_description
1 polymer ?
#
loop_
_entity_poly.entity_id
_entity_poly.type
_entity_poly.pdbx_seq_one_letter_code
_entity_poly.pdbx_strand_id
1 'polypeptide(L)'
;MADILDILSARDLKLFKKDFREIMRVAFGMDKAYGKTMEDFNFYLPKYKKLIEAFDRKYKNLKLKLRRTEEELKLRIFVTEKDVTTVFNNAASKIAGLKSVGATGFGIADVSAADQFSKELSRAKNKLYISYYEAESGSNTIYIEFDKKQKMVEVHYDPKAIKECKSPEFKLIAFYSVKDFNKNIDLLDASSKFGFTDMLSHDELKEWLGEFEPTWLE
;
A
#
# COMPACT_ATOMS: atom_id res chain seq x y z
N MET A 1 -2.52 -21.60 -9.28
CA MET A 1 -2.58 -20.33 -10.03
C MET A 1 -1.31 -19.57 -9.74
N ALA A 2 -0.65 -19.01 -10.75
CA ALA A 2 0.50 -18.11 -10.54
C ALA A 2 0.00 -16.82 -9.86
N ASP A 3 0.76 -16.31 -8.91
CA ASP A 3 0.47 -15.04 -8.24
C ASP A 3 0.78 -13.87 -9.19
N ILE A 4 0.09 -12.74 -9.03
CA ILE A 4 0.32 -11.55 -9.86
C ILE A 4 1.78 -11.07 -9.82
N LEU A 5 2.49 -11.34 -8.73
CA LEU A 5 3.89 -10.94 -8.58
C LEU A 5 4.86 -11.88 -9.31
N ASP A 6 4.43 -13.08 -9.72
CA ASP A 6 5.31 -14.07 -10.38
C ASP A 6 5.79 -13.60 -11.76
N ILE A 7 5.08 -12.64 -12.38
CA ILE A 7 5.48 -12.04 -13.66
C ILE A 7 6.58 -10.99 -13.51
N LEU A 8 6.92 -10.60 -12.27
CA LEU A 8 7.86 -9.53 -11.97
C LEU A 8 9.25 -10.10 -11.68
N SER A 9 10.29 -9.31 -11.95
CA SER A 9 11.65 -9.68 -11.54
C SER A 9 11.76 -9.76 -10.03
N ALA A 10 12.16 -10.92 -9.50
CA ALA A 10 12.37 -11.12 -8.06
C ALA A 10 13.36 -10.11 -7.46
N ARG A 11 14.38 -9.71 -8.23
CA ARG A 11 15.34 -8.67 -7.84
C ARG A 11 14.66 -7.32 -7.67
N ASP A 12 13.83 -6.94 -8.62
CA ASP A 12 13.17 -5.63 -8.63
C ASP A 12 12.05 -5.57 -7.58
N LEU A 13 11.33 -6.67 -7.38
CA LEU A 13 10.36 -6.81 -6.29
C LEU A 13 11.04 -6.71 -4.92
N LYS A 14 12.22 -7.33 -4.73
CA LYS A 14 12.99 -7.23 -3.49
C LYS A 14 13.46 -5.80 -3.23
N LEU A 15 13.86 -5.07 -4.27
CA LEU A 15 14.24 -3.66 -4.16
C LEU A 15 13.03 -2.81 -3.76
N PHE A 16 11.90 -2.96 -4.47
CA PHE A 16 10.66 -2.28 -4.13
C PHE A 16 10.21 -2.58 -2.70
N LYS A 17 10.26 -3.83 -2.27
CA LYS A 17 9.91 -4.24 -0.89
C LYS A 17 10.71 -3.45 0.15
N LYS A 18 12.02 -3.30 -0.05
CA LYS A 18 12.88 -2.56 0.88
C LYS A 18 12.51 -1.08 0.92
N ASP A 19 12.40 -0.45 -0.25
CA ASP A 19 12.06 0.96 -0.37
C ASP A 19 10.67 1.27 0.20
N PHE A 20 9.70 0.40 -0.09
CA PHE A 20 8.33 0.54 0.36
C PHE A 20 8.20 0.31 1.88
N ARG A 21 8.93 -0.66 2.43
CA ARG A 21 8.99 -0.85 3.89
C ARG A 21 9.50 0.41 4.60
N GLU A 22 10.56 1.00 4.08
CA GLU A 22 11.13 2.21 4.67
C GLU A 22 10.22 3.43 4.55
N ILE A 23 9.54 3.63 3.41
CA ILE A 23 8.60 4.76 3.29
C ILE A 23 7.43 4.61 4.26
N MET A 24 6.93 3.38 4.45
CA MET A 24 5.87 3.09 5.40
C MET A 24 6.33 3.31 6.84
N ARG A 25 7.55 2.89 7.20
CA ARG A 25 8.17 3.19 8.52
C ARG A 25 8.19 4.70 8.79
N VAL A 26 8.70 5.48 7.84
CA VAL A 26 8.78 6.94 7.98
C VAL A 26 7.37 7.55 8.08
N ALA A 27 6.40 7.06 7.31
CA ALA A 27 5.01 7.51 7.36
C ALA A 27 4.40 7.34 8.76
N PHE A 28 4.55 6.16 9.36
CA PHE A 28 4.05 5.91 10.72
C PHE A 28 4.74 6.77 11.77
N GLY A 29 6.06 6.96 11.66
CA GLY A 29 6.80 7.85 12.55
C GLY A 29 6.33 9.30 12.47
N MET A 30 6.10 9.79 11.24
CA MET A 30 5.58 11.15 10.99
C MET A 30 4.15 11.35 11.51
N ASP A 31 3.29 10.35 11.36
CA ASP A 31 1.92 10.37 11.89
C ASP A 31 1.90 10.40 13.42
N LYS A 32 2.72 9.57 14.07
CA LYS A 32 2.88 9.56 15.54
C LYS A 32 3.45 10.90 16.05
N ALA A 33 4.47 11.45 15.39
CA ALA A 33 5.05 12.74 15.75
C ALA A 33 4.05 13.89 15.59
N TYR A 34 3.17 13.80 14.59
CA TYR A 34 2.08 14.74 14.37
C TYR A 34 1.05 14.69 15.51
N GLY A 35 0.51 13.50 15.81
CA GLY A 35 -0.49 13.31 16.86
C GLY A 35 0.03 13.63 18.27
N LYS A 36 1.33 13.46 18.52
CA LYS A 36 1.98 13.82 19.79
C LYS A 36 2.50 15.27 19.85
N THR A 37 2.24 16.09 18.82
CA THR A 37 2.69 17.48 18.75
C THR A 37 4.19 17.66 19.05
N MET A 38 5.03 16.77 18.52
CA MET A 38 6.48 16.84 18.77
C MET A 38 7.07 18.13 18.19
N GLU A 39 7.91 18.83 18.95
CA GLU A 39 8.50 20.12 18.56
C GLU A 39 9.23 20.05 17.21
N ASP A 40 9.92 18.94 16.96
CA ASP A 40 10.70 18.72 15.73
C ASP A 40 9.86 18.31 14.51
N PHE A 41 8.54 18.14 14.63
CA PHE A 41 7.70 17.72 13.50
C PHE A 41 7.86 18.66 12.28
N ASN A 42 7.92 19.96 12.54
CA ASN A 42 8.11 20.96 11.48
C ASN A 42 9.49 20.90 10.83
N PHE A 43 10.50 20.36 11.53
CA PHE A 43 11.83 20.11 10.98
C PHE A 43 11.86 18.85 10.10
N TYR A 44 11.12 17.79 10.46
CA TYR A 44 11.06 16.55 9.69
C TYR A 44 10.12 16.62 8.47
N LEU A 45 9.03 17.39 8.54
CA LEU A 45 8.02 17.45 7.48
C LEU A 45 8.60 17.84 6.09
N PRO A 46 9.49 18.85 5.95
CA PRO A 46 10.10 19.17 4.67
C PRO A 46 10.97 18.03 4.12
N LYS A 47 11.70 17.32 4.99
CA LYS A 47 12.49 16.15 4.58
C LYS A 47 11.57 15.03 4.11
N TYR A 48 10.46 14.81 4.81
CA TYR A 48 9.51 13.76 4.47
C TYR A 48 8.83 14.02 3.12
N LYS A 49 8.46 15.28 2.84
CA LYS A 49 7.95 15.67 1.51
C LYS A 49 8.96 15.39 0.40
N LYS A 50 10.26 15.69 0.61
CA LYS A 50 11.32 15.37 -0.36
C LYS A 50 11.48 13.86 -0.57
N LEU A 51 11.35 13.06 0.49
CA LEU A 51 11.39 11.60 0.38
C LEU A 51 10.20 11.08 -0.46
N ILE A 52 9.00 11.61 -0.23
CA ILE A 52 7.81 11.31 -1.05
C ILE A 52 8.03 11.69 -2.51
N GLU A 53 8.57 12.87 -2.79
CA GLU A 53 8.89 13.30 -4.15
C GLU A 53 9.95 12.41 -4.82
N ALA A 54 10.95 11.93 -4.07
CA ALA A 54 11.90 10.96 -4.58
C ALA A 54 11.23 9.61 -4.90
N PHE A 55 10.34 9.14 -4.04
CA PHE A 55 9.55 7.91 -4.26
C PHE A 55 8.69 8.02 -5.52
N ASP A 56 7.95 9.12 -5.67
CA ASP A 56 7.08 9.40 -6.83
C ASP A 56 7.86 9.49 -8.15
N ARG A 57 9.12 9.94 -8.10
CA ARG A 57 10.03 9.97 -9.26
C ARG A 57 10.61 8.58 -9.56
N LYS A 58 10.81 7.75 -8.53
CA LYS A 58 11.29 6.38 -8.69
C LYS A 58 10.22 5.50 -9.32
N TYR A 59 9.02 5.48 -8.75
CA TYR A 59 7.90 4.63 -9.15
C TYR A 59 6.82 5.44 -9.87
N LYS A 60 6.91 5.52 -11.20
CA LYS A 60 6.08 6.47 -11.99
C LYS A 60 4.58 6.21 -11.87
N ASN A 61 4.18 4.95 -11.75
CA ASN A 61 2.77 4.54 -11.71
C ASN A 61 2.17 4.58 -10.30
N LEU A 62 2.94 5.01 -9.30
CA LEU A 62 2.47 5.31 -7.97
C LEU A 62 2.62 6.79 -7.65
N LYS A 63 1.69 7.30 -6.84
CA LYS A 63 1.83 8.61 -6.20
C LYS A 63 1.50 8.49 -4.73
N LEU A 64 2.37 9.05 -3.91
CA LEU A 64 2.16 9.21 -2.49
C LEU A 64 1.71 10.64 -2.19
N LYS A 65 0.68 10.80 -1.37
CA LYS A 65 0.20 12.11 -0.94
C LYS A 65 -0.02 12.13 0.56
N LEU A 66 0.24 13.28 1.18
CA LEU A 66 -0.11 13.50 2.58
C LEU A 66 -1.50 14.10 2.69
N ARG A 67 -2.31 13.52 3.58
CA ARG A 67 -3.55 14.12 4.07
C ARG A 67 -3.37 14.42 5.54
N ARG A 68 -3.53 15.69 5.88
CA ARG A 68 -3.53 16.16 7.26
C ARG A 68 -4.98 16.32 7.72
N THR A 69 -5.31 15.77 8.88
CA THR A 69 -6.52 16.07 9.64
C THR A 69 -6.11 16.71 10.97
N GLU A 70 -7.06 16.94 11.86
CA GLU A 70 -6.77 17.42 13.21
C GLU A 70 -5.99 16.37 14.02
N GLU A 71 -6.22 15.08 13.77
CA GLU A 71 -5.71 13.98 14.59
C GLU A 71 -4.58 13.18 13.91
N GLU A 72 -4.55 13.13 12.57
CA GLU A 72 -3.62 12.27 11.81
C GLU A 72 -2.92 13.01 10.67
N LEU A 73 -1.69 12.58 10.39
CA LEU A 73 -0.97 12.82 9.14
C LEU A 73 -0.90 11.51 8.36
N LYS A 74 -1.94 11.26 7.55
CA LYS A 74 -2.07 10.03 6.78
C LYS A 74 -1.32 10.09 5.45
N LEU A 75 -0.49 9.09 5.19
CA LEU A 75 0.02 8.80 3.86
C LEU A 75 -1.09 8.11 3.03
N ARG A 76 -1.37 8.64 1.84
CA ARG A 76 -2.32 8.08 0.88
C ARG A 76 -1.54 7.54 -0.32
N ILE A 77 -1.92 6.35 -0.80
CA ILE A 77 -1.25 5.66 -1.91
C ILE A 77 -2.19 5.65 -3.10
N PHE A 78 -1.72 6.17 -4.23
CA PHE A 78 -2.48 6.21 -5.47
C PHE A 78 -1.77 5.41 -6.56
N VAL A 79 -2.56 4.67 -7.34
CA VAL A 79 -2.14 4.12 -8.63
C VAL A 79 -2.60 5.08 -9.73
N THR A 80 -1.74 5.32 -10.73
CA THR A 80 -2.00 6.26 -11.83
C THR A 80 -2.90 5.64 -12.91
N GLU A 81 -4.10 5.23 -12.50
CA GLU A 81 -5.12 4.65 -13.37
C GLU A 81 -6.38 5.53 -13.41
N LYS A 82 -7.11 5.44 -14.52
CA LYS A 82 -8.25 6.31 -14.83
C LYS A 82 -9.54 5.96 -14.08
N ASP A 83 -9.69 4.71 -13.64
CA ASP A 83 -10.88 4.22 -12.95
C ASP A 83 -10.59 2.90 -12.22
N VAL A 84 -11.46 2.56 -11.26
CA VAL A 84 -11.34 1.35 -10.43
C VAL A 84 -11.48 0.05 -11.22
N THR A 85 -12.24 0.07 -12.31
CA THR A 85 -12.44 -1.09 -13.20
C THR A 85 -11.16 -1.43 -13.95
N THR A 86 -10.40 -0.43 -14.36
CA THR A 86 -9.09 -0.57 -15.01
C THR A 86 -8.10 -1.16 -14.02
N VAL A 87 -8.07 -0.67 -12.77
CA VAL A 87 -7.24 -1.24 -11.71
C VAL A 87 -7.58 -2.71 -11.46
N PHE A 88 -8.88 -3.03 -11.43
CA PHE A 88 -9.35 -4.40 -11.27
C PHE A 88 -8.88 -5.30 -12.42
N ASN A 89 -9.16 -4.93 -13.67
CA ASN A 89 -8.81 -5.73 -14.84
C ASN A 89 -7.30 -5.89 -15.04
N ASN A 90 -6.53 -4.83 -14.78
CA ASN A 90 -5.09 -4.84 -14.97
C ASN A 90 -4.39 -5.65 -13.90
N ALA A 91 -4.88 -5.61 -12.66
CA ALA A 91 -4.17 -6.14 -11.51
C ALA A 91 -5.07 -6.94 -10.55
N ALA A 92 -6.05 -6.31 -9.91
CA ALA A 92 -6.71 -6.91 -8.74
C ALA A 92 -7.40 -8.25 -9.06
N SER A 93 -7.95 -8.43 -10.27
CA SER A 93 -8.56 -9.68 -10.72
C SER A 93 -7.58 -10.86 -10.86
N LYS A 94 -6.27 -10.58 -10.91
CA LYS A 94 -5.19 -11.55 -11.08
C LYS A 94 -4.52 -11.93 -9.76
N ILE A 95 -4.90 -11.30 -8.65
CA ILE A 95 -4.46 -11.71 -7.33
C ILE A 95 -5.14 -13.03 -6.99
N ALA A 96 -4.34 -14.02 -6.59
CA ALA A 96 -4.84 -15.34 -6.23
C ALA A 96 -5.87 -15.25 -5.10
N GLY A 97 -6.90 -16.11 -5.16
CA GLY A 97 -7.94 -16.18 -4.13
C GLY A 97 -9.08 -15.17 -4.31
N LEU A 98 -9.20 -14.47 -5.45
CA LEU A 98 -10.35 -13.60 -5.72
C LEU A 98 -11.68 -14.35 -5.44
N LYS A 99 -12.47 -13.81 -4.51
CA LYS A 99 -13.72 -14.42 -4.05
C LYS A 99 -14.93 -13.62 -4.52
N SER A 100 -14.94 -12.31 -4.30
CA SER A 100 -16.10 -11.48 -4.62
C SER A 100 -15.75 -10.02 -4.85
N VAL A 101 -16.67 -9.31 -5.51
CA VAL A 101 -16.63 -7.87 -5.73
C VAL A 101 -17.94 -7.22 -5.29
N GLY A 102 -17.87 -5.93 -4.98
CA GLY A 102 -19.05 -5.11 -4.75
C GLY A 102 -18.81 -3.63 -5.05
N ALA A 103 -19.83 -2.95 -5.57
CA ALA A 103 -19.80 -1.50 -5.76
C ALA A 103 -20.18 -0.76 -4.47
N THR A 104 -20.89 -1.42 -3.55
CA THR A 104 -21.40 -0.82 -2.31
C THR A 104 -20.82 -1.42 -1.03
N GLY A 105 -20.18 -2.59 -1.08
CA GLY A 105 -19.58 -3.25 0.07
C GLY A 105 -18.88 -4.56 -0.29
N PHE A 106 -18.24 -5.21 0.69
CA PHE A 106 -17.59 -6.49 0.50
C PHE A 106 -18.60 -7.64 0.40
N GLY A 107 -18.23 -8.74 -0.28
CA GLY A 107 -19.04 -9.96 -0.28
C GLY A 107 -20.31 -9.94 -1.15
N ILE A 108 -20.51 -8.93 -2.00
CA ILE A 108 -21.79 -8.74 -2.71
C ILE A 108 -22.00 -9.73 -3.86
N ALA A 109 -21.04 -9.84 -4.78
CA ALA A 109 -21.14 -10.71 -5.94
C ALA A 109 -19.94 -11.67 -5.99
N ASP A 110 -20.21 -12.95 -5.82
CA ASP A 110 -19.20 -14.01 -5.80
C ASP A 110 -18.73 -14.38 -7.22
N VAL A 111 -17.47 -14.73 -7.36
CA VAL A 111 -16.85 -15.13 -8.64
C VAL A 111 -17.51 -16.37 -9.25
N SER A 112 -18.13 -17.23 -8.42
CA SER A 112 -18.92 -18.39 -8.86
C SER A 112 -20.23 -18.00 -9.55
N ALA A 113 -20.75 -16.79 -9.31
CA ALA A 113 -21.97 -16.27 -9.92
C ALA A 113 -21.65 -15.25 -11.03
N ALA A 114 -21.12 -15.73 -12.16
CA ALA A 114 -20.56 -14.92 -13.24
C ALA A 114 -21.45 -13.73 -13.70
N ASP A 115 -22.76 -13.95 -13.87
CA ASP A 115 -23.69 -12.89 -14.26
C ASP A 115 -23.84 -11.80 -13.21
N GLN A 116 -23.90 -12.19 -11.93
CA GLN A 116 -23.99 -11.24 -10.82
C GLN A 116 -22.66 -10.49 -10.66
N PHE A 117 -21.54 -11.21 -10.78
CA PHE A 117 -20.20 -10.66 -10.71
C PHE A 117 -19.97 -9.57 -11.77
N SER A 118 -20.29 -9.87 -13.02
CA SER A 118 -20.15 -8.94 -14.16
C SER A 118 -21.06 -7.72 -14.01
N LYS A 119 -22.33 -7.93 -13.63
CA LYS A 119 -23.27 -6.85 -13.34
C LYS A 119 -22.75 -5.95 -12.23
N GLU A 120 -22.25 -6.52 -11.14
CA GLU A 120 -21.77 -5.73 -10.01
C GLU A 120 -20.51 -4.93 -10.35
N LEU A 121 -19.57 -5.54 -11.09
CA LEU A 121 -18.39 -4.85 -11.58
C LEU A 121 -18.76 -3.68 -12.53
N SER A 122 -19.79 -3.84 -13.38
CA SER A 122 -20.27 -2.77 -14.25
C SER A 122 -20.90 -1.59 -13.49
N ARG A 123 -21.36 -1.81 -12.25
CA ARG A 123 -21.91 -0.78 -11.36
C ARG A 123 -20.82 -0.01 -10.62
N ALA A 124 -19.60 -0.54 -10.56
CA ALA A 124 -18.46 0.11 -9.92
C ALA A 124 -18.06 1.35 -10.73
N LYS A 125 -18.46 2.53 -10.27
CA LYS A 125 -18.11 3.81 -10.89
C LYS A 125 -16.80 4.36 -10.35
N ASN A 126 -16.83 4.79 -9.09
CA ASN A 126 -15.69 5.43 -8.44
C ASN A 126 -15.10 4.56 -7.34
N LYS A 127 -15.70 3.43 -7.00
CA LYS A 127 -15.23 2.63 -5.87
C LYS A 127 -15.51 1.16 -6.11
N LEU A 128 -14.65 0.32 -5.55
CA LEU A 128 -14.76 -1.12 -5.66
C LEU A 128 -14.24 -1.76 -4.38
N TYR A 129 -15.06 -2.66 -3.84
CA TYR A 129 -14.75 -3.51 -2.71
C TYR A 129 -14.43 -4.89 -3.25
N ILE A 130 -13.27 -5.44 -2.89
CA ILE A 130 -12.80 -6.73 -3.41
C ILE A 130 -12.45 -7.61 -2.22
N SER A 131 -12.94 -8.84 -2.23
CA SER A 131 -12.63 -9.84 -1.22
C SER A 131 -11.85 -10.99 -1.83
N TYR A 132 -10.88 -11.48 -1.08
CA TYR A 132 -10.02 -12.61 -1.40
C TYR A 132 -10.15 -13.66 -0.31
N TYR A 133 -9.92 -14.92 -0.66
CA TYR A 133 -9.83 -16.05 0.24
C TYR A 133 -8.57 -16.84 -0.05
N GLU A 134 -7.69 -16.93 0.95
CA GLU A 134 -6.51 -17.79 0.94
C GLU A 134 -6.64 -18.80 2.08
N ALA A 135 -6.33 -20.07 1.83
CA ALA A 135 -6.50 -21.13 2.83
C ALA A 135 -5.66 -20.92 4.10
N GLU A 136 -4.50 -20.25 3.97
CA GLU A 136 -3.56 -20.01 5.08
C GLU A 136 -3.91 -18.76 5.91
N SER A 137 -4.38 -17.69 5.25
CA SER A 137 -4.57 -16.37 5.87
C SER A 137 -6.04 -15.98 6.06
N GLY A 138 -6.97 -16.81 5.57
CA GLY A 138 -8.41 -16.57 5.66
C GLY A 138 -8.90 -15.57 4.61
N SER A 139 -9.85 -14.71 5.00
CA SER A 139 -10.44 -13.73 4.09
C SER A 139 -9.70 -12.40 4.19
N ASN A 140 -9.21 -11.89 3.05
CA ASN A 140 -8.58 -10.57 2.94
C ASN A 140 -9.45 -9.65 2.08
N THR A 141 -9.27 -8.34 2.22
CA THR A 141 -10.09 -7.37 1.50
C THR A 141 -9.28 -6.18 1.01
N ILE A 142 -9.57 -5.68 -0.19
CA ILE A 142 -9.07 -4.38 -0.67
C ILE A 142 -10.26 -3.48 -0.96
N TYR A 143 -10.17 -2.23 -0.50
CA TYR A 143 -11.02 -1.14 -0.97
C TYR A 143 -10.21 -0.18 -1.87
N ILE A 144 -10.70 0.07 -3.08
CA ILE A 144 -10.12 1.07 -3.99
C ILE A 144 -11.15 2.12 -4.37
N GLU A 145 -10.69 3.36 -4.49
CA GLU A 145 -11.55 4.51 -4.78
C GLU A 145 -10.88 5.50 -5.75
N PHE A 146 -11.58 5.87 -6.80
CA PHE A 146 -11.18 6.94 -7.70
C PHE A 146 -11.37 8.30 -7.03
N ASP A 147 -10.25 8.95 -6.70
CA ASP A 147 -10.22 10.31 -6.18
C ASP A 147 -10.33 11.30 -7.34
N LYS A 148 -11.49 11.95 -7.45
CA LYS A 148 -11.78 12.92 -8.51
C LYS A 148 -10.84 14.14 -8.51
N LYS A 149 -10.31 14.52 -7.35
CA LYS A 149 -9.40 15.68 -7.21
C LYS A 149 -8.01 15.33 -7.72
N GLN A 150 -7.52 14.14 -7.38
CA GLN A 150 -6.22 13.65 -7.83
C GLN A 150 -6.27 13.03 -9.24
N LYS A 151 -7.46 12.67 -9.72
CA LYS A 151 -7.70 11.93 -10.98
C LYS A 151 -6.91 10.61 -11.03
N MET A 152 -6.88 9.92 -9.90
CA MET A 152 -6.15 8.66 -9.70
C MET A 152 -6.96 7.74 -8.79
N VAL A 153 -6.65 6.45 -8.79
CA VAL A 153 -7.27 5.50 -7.87
C VAL A 153 -6.44 5.38 -6.60
N GLU A 154 -7.05 5.72 -5.46
CA GLU A 154 -6.52 5.45 -4.13
C GLU A 154 -6.69 3.97 -3.78
N VAL A 155 -5.62 3.38 -3.26
CA VAL A 155 -5.65 2.07 -2.59
C VAL A 155 -5.77 2.35 -1.10
N HIS A 156 -6.92 2.03 -0.52
CA HIS A 156 -7.09 2.08 0.92
C HIS A 156 -6.45 0.85 1.53
N TYR A 157 -5.75 1.03 2.64
CA TYR A 157 -4.96 0.00 3.25
C TYR A 157 -5.04 0.05 4.77
N ASP A 158 -4.90 -1.12 5.38
CA ASP A 158 -4.56 -1.23 6.80
C ASP A 158 -3.03 -1.13 6.95
N PRO A 159 -2.53 -0.15 7.74
CA PRO A 159 -1.15 -0.06 8.19
C PRO A 159 -0.45 -1.37 8.58
N LYS A 160 -1.17 -2.29 9.22
CA LYS A 160 -0.63 -3.56 9.68
C LYS A 160 -0.53 -4.56 8.52
N ALA A 161 -1.58 -4.67 7.72
CA ALA A 161 -1.64 -5.62 6.60
C ALA A 161 -0.68 -5.24 5.45
N ILE A 162 -0.53 -3.96 5.13
CA ILE A 162 0.24 -3.52 3.96
C ILE A 162 1.75 -3.80 4.05
N LYS A 163 2.25 -4.10 5.25
CA LYS A 163 3.63 -4.55 5.49
C LYS A 163 3.85 -5.98 4.99
N GLU A 164 2.81 -6.80 5.00
CA GLU A 164 2.87 -8.20 4.59
C GLU A 164 2.88 -8.32 3.08
N CYS A 165 3.92 -8.97 2.52
CA CYS A 165 4.04 -9.13 1.07
C CYS A 165 2.96 -10.02 0.46
N LYS A 166 2.29 -10.81 1.30
CA LYS A 166 1.14 -11.63 0.89
C LYS A 166 -0.16 -10.83 0.85
N SER A 167 -0.22 -9.64 1.47
CA SER A 167 -1.44 -8.83 1.47
C SER A 167 -1.83 -8.42 0.05
N PRO A 168 -3.13 -8.41 -0.26
CA PRO A 168 -3.60 -8.09 -1.60
C PRO A 168 -3.30 -6.60 -1.93
N GLU A 169 -3.27 -5.69 -0.94
CA GLU A 169 -2.84 -4.30 -1.10
C GLU A 169 -1.37 -4.21 -1.54
N PHE A 170 -0.46 -4.93 -0.86
CA PHE A 170 0.94 -4.95 -1.24
C PHE A 170 1.12 -5.51 -2.65
N LYS A 171 0.46 -6.62 -2.98
CA LYS A 171 0.52 -7.23 -4.31
C LYS A 171 0.08 -6.25 -5.40
N LEU A 172 -1.03 -5.54 -5.16
CA LEU A 172 -1.54 -4.52 -6.07
C LEU A 172 -0.53 -3.39 -6.28
N ILE A 173 -0.02 -2.82 -5.18
CA ILE A 173 0.92 -1.69 -5.20
C ILE A 173 2.23 -2.10 -5.88
N ALA A 174 2.80 -3.25 -5.51
CA ALA A 174 4.04 -3.77 -6.10
C ALA A 174 3.91 -3.98 -7.61
N PHE A 175 2.77 -4.49 -8.07
CA PHE A 175 2.51 -4.67 -9.50
C PHE A 175 2.55 -3.36 -10.29
N TYR A 176 2.06 -2.26 -9.74
CA TYR A 176 2.14 -0.95 -10.40
C TYR A 176 3.55 -0.35 -10.29
N SER A 177 4.25 -0.58 -9.18
CA SER A 177 5.60 -0.05 -8.95
C SER A 177 6.66 -0.62 -9.88
N VAL A 178 6.68 -1.94 -10.05
CA VAL A 178 7.86 -2.65 -10.54
C VAL A 178 7.94 -2.72 -12.08
N LYS A 179 6.85 -2.39 -12.79
CA LYS A 179 6.79 -2.47 -14.27
C LYS A 179 7.74 -1.52 -15.00
N ASP A 180 7.91 -0.29 -14.51
CA ASP A 180 8.84 0.72 -15.07
C ASP A 180 9.22 1.73 -13.98
N PHE A 181 10.43 1.59 -13.44
CA PHE A 181 10.91 2.44 -12.34
C PHE A 181 12.38 2.82 -12.47
N ASN A 182 12.75 3.97 -11.89
CA ASN A 182 14.10 4.51 -11.97
C ASN A 182 15.02 3.90 -10.90
N LYS A 183 15.83 2.92 -11.29
CA LYS A 183 16.77 2.23 -10.38
C LYS A 183 17.87 3.12 -9.80
N ASN A 184 18.10 4.31 -10.37
CA ASN A 184 19.18 5.22 -9.94
C ASN A 184 18.80 6.10 -8.74
N ILE A 185 17.53 6.12 -8.34
CA ILE A 185 17.08 6.87 -7.16
C ILE A 185 17.26 5.99 -5.92
N ASP A 186 18.19 6.35 -5.05
CA ASP A 186 18.37 5.70 -3.75
C ASP A 186 17.38 6.28 -2.73
N LEU A 187 16.43 5.45 -2.32
CA LEU A 187 15.47 5.82 -1.28
C LEU A 187 15.91 5.36 0.10
N LEU A 188 16.77 4.33 0.19
CA LEU A 188 17.18 3.73 1.46
C LEU A 188 18.08 4.67 2.25
N ASP A 189 19.05 5.30 1.60
CA ASP A 189 19.90 6.32 2.24
C ASP A 189 19.09 7.57 2.64
N ALA A 190 18.06 7.91 1.86
CA ALA A 190 17.20 9.05 2.17
C ALA A 190 16.25 8.75 3.35
N SER A 191 15.74 7.52 3.47
CA SER A 191 14.83 7.11 4.54
C SER A 191 15.55 6.77 5.84
N SER A 192 16.76 6.20 5.78
CA SER A 192 17.55 5.82 6.96
C SER A 192 17.90 7.01 7.86
N LYS A 193 17.99 8.21 7.27
CA LYS A 193 18.26 9.48 7.97
C LYS A 193 17.09 9.98 8.83
N PHE A 194 15.94 9.32 8.80
CA PHE A 194 14.84 9.58 9.72
C PHE A 194 15.00 8.74 10.99
N GLY A 195 15.37 9.41 12.08
CA GLY A 195 15.59 8.84 13.43
C GLY A 195 14.31 8.38 14.15
N PHE A 196 13.31 7.90 13.42
CA PHE A 196 12.08 7.35 14.01
C PHE A 196 12.28 6.04 14.76
N THR A 197 13.47 5.44 14.69
CA THR A 197 13.87 4.31 15.55
C THR A 197 13.92 4.71 17.02
N ASP A 198 14.24 5.97 17.32
CA ASP A 198 14.47 6.44 18.69
C ASP A 198 13.17 6.96 19.35
N MET A 199 12.04 6.96 18.61
CA MET A 199 10.71 7.43 19.06
C MET A 199 9.76 6.30 19.47
N LEU A 200 10.28 5.07 19.55
CA LEU A 200 9.56 3.89 20.00
C LEU A 200 9.97 3.60 21.45
N SER A 201 9.02 3.34 22.33
CA SER A 201 9.31 2.77 23.66
C SER A 201 10.04 1.43 23.50
N HIS A 202 10.69 0.92 24.55
CA HIS A 202 11.41 -0.36 24.45
C HIS A 202 10.49 -1.52 23.99
N ASP A 203 9.22 -1.49 24.40
CA ASP A 203 8.21 -2.47 23.98
C ASP A 203 7.73 -2.23 22.54
N GLU A 204 7.51 -0.97 22.14
CA GLU A 204 7.16 -0.61 20.76
C GLU A 204 8.32 -0.93 19.81
N LEU A 205 9.58 -0.73 20.23
CA LEU A 205 10.78 -1.09 19.46
C LEU A 205 10.92 -2.60 19.35
N LYS A 206 10.55 -3.36 20.39
CA LYS A 206 10.61 -4.82 20.40
C LYS A 206 9.50 -5.45 19.55
N GLU A 207 8.28 -4.92 19.61
CA GLU A 207 7.18 -5.26 18.70
C GLU A 207 7.54 -4.86 17.26
N TRP A 208 8.11 -3.66 17.07
CA TRP A 208 8.57 -3.14 15.79
C TRP A 208 9.89 -3.76 15.27
N LEU A 209 10.69 -4.45 16.07
CA LEU A 209 11.82 -5.25 15.57
C LEU A 209 11.39 -6.69 15.34
N GLY A 210 10.53 -7.24 16.19
CA GLY A 210 9.94 -8.57 16.03
C GLY A 210 9.01 -8.69 14.82
N GLU A 211 8.28 -7.63 14.45
CA GLU A 211 7.47 -7.55 13.22
C GLU A 211 8.32 -7.47 11.94
N PHE A 212 9.62 -7.25 12.04
CA PHE A 212 10.46 -6.77 10.94
C PHE A 212 11.75 -7.58 10.71
N GLU A 213 12.21 -8.31 11.74
CA GLU A 213 13.14 -9.43 11.72
C GLU A 213 12.59 -10.49 12.69
N PRO A 214 11.96 -11.58 12.22
CA PRO A 214 11.57 -12.65 13.13
C PRO A 214 12.85 -13.26 13.69
N THR A 215 13.16 -12.96 14.95
CA THR A 215 14.11 -13.76 15.71
C THR A 215 13.52 -15.15 15.81
N TRP A 216 14.15 -16.11 15.14
CA TRP A 216 13.95 -17.52 15.44
C TRP A 216 14.32 -17.70 16.90
N LEU A 217 13.32 -17.82 17.76
CA LEU A 217 13.50 -18.35 19.10
C LEU A 217 13.83 -19.83 18.90
N GLU A 218 15.07 -20.21 19.22
CA GLU A 218 15.47 -21.61 19.46
C GLU A 218 14.65 -22.23 20.59
#